data_AF-A0A959SGZ9-F1
#
_entry.id   AF-A0A959SGZ9-F1
#
_cell.length_a   1.000
_cell.length_b   1.000
_cell.length_c   1.000
_cell.angle_alpha   90.00
_cell.angle_beta   90.00
_cell.angle_gamma   90.00
#
_symmetry.space_group_name_H-M   'P 1'
#
loop_
_entity.id
_entity.type
_entity.pdbx_description
1 polymer ?
#
loop_
_entity_poly.entity_id
_entity_poly.type
_entity_poly.pdbx_seq_one_letter_code
_entity_poly.pdbx_strand_id
1 'polypeptide(L)'
;ENTEQLLAEQQRTMNGTFDDAHVAEAGKLMGARYVLACRMTRYDEVLTRQAEVQLQVIDAETGRIQLAETIRVTRHELDKGNTRAQLVDLAAKRIAARIAGFDPYAK
;
A
#
# COMPACT_ATOMS: atom_id res chain seq x y z
N GLU A 1 -4.40 -16.70 -28.94
CA GLU A 1 -5.08 -15.41 -29.16
C GLU A 1 -5.87 -14.93 -27.94
N ASN A 2 -6.88 -15.66 -27.44
CA ASN A 2 -7.70 -15.20 -26.30
C ASN A 2 -6.96 -15.11 -24.94
N THR A 3 -6.00 -16.02 -24.70
CA THR A 3 -5.23 -16.09 -23.44
C THR A 3 -4.21 -14.95 -23.30
N GLU A 4 -3.64 -14.48 -24.41
CA GLU A 4 -2.65 -13.40 -24.42
C GLU A 4 -3.32 -12.03 -24.22
N GLN A 5 -4.54 -11.86 -24.74
CA GLN A 5 -5.38 -10.68 -24.44
C GLN A 5 -5.76 -10.61 -22.95
N LEU A 6 -6.15 -11.74 -22.36
CA LEU A 6 -6.49 -11.80 -20.94
C LEU A 6 -5.28 -11.49 -20.04
N LEU A 7 -4.10 -12.00 -20.40
CA LEU A 7 -2.85 -11.72 -19.69
C LEU A 7 -2.40 -10.27 -19.85
N ALA A 8 -2.60 -9.67 -21.03
CA ALA A 8 -2.31 -8.27 -21.29
C ALA A 8 -3.28 -7.33 -20.55
N GLU A 9 -4.55 -7.69 -20.43
CA GLU A 9 -5.51 -6.98 -19.58
C GLU A 9 -5.14 -7.08 -18.11
N GLN A 10 -4.83 -8.29 -17.61
CA GLN A 10 -4.38 -8.47 -16.23
C GLN A 10 -3.09 -7.68 -15.94
N GLN A 11 -2.12 -7.66 -16.86
CA GLN A 11 -0.89 -6.87 -16.73
C GLN A 11 -1.14 -5.36 -16.78
N ARG A 12 -2.08 -4.87 -17.59
CA ARG A 12 -2.48 -3.46 -17.59
C ARG A 12 -3.22 -3.06 -16.31
N THR A 13 -4.04 -3.95 -15.74
CA THR A 13 -4.65 -3.75 -14.43
C THR A 13 -3.59 -3.72 -13.33
N MET A 14 -2.56 -4.57 -13.42
CA MET A 14 -1.41 -4.57 -12.49
C MET A 14 -0.54 -3.31 -12.58
N ASN A 15 -0.40 -2.72 -13.77
CA ASN A 15 0.35 -1.47 -14.02
C ASN A 15 -0.54 -0.23 -14.10
N GLY A 16 -1.81 -0.34 -13.71
CA GLY A 16 -2.78 0.74 -13.82
C GLY A 16 -2.41 1.91 -12.90
N THR A 17 -2.69 3.13 -13.36
CA THR A 17 -2.83 4.29 -12.48
C THR A 17 -3.74 3.91 -11.32
N PHE A 18 -3.16 3.78 -10.12
CA PHE A 18 -3.90 3.48 -8.91
C PHE A 18 -4.95 4.57 -8.70
N ASP A 19 -6.21 4.24 -8.96
CA ASP A 19 -7.33 5.14 -8.79
C ASP A 19 -7.98 4.89 -7.43
N ASP A 20 -7.72 5.79 -6.48
CA ASP A 20 -8.32 5.75 -5.14
C ASP A 20 -9.84 5.67 -5.21
N ALA A 21 -10.47 6.28 -6.23
CA ALA A 21 -11.91 6.37 -6.33
C ALA A 21 -12.59 5.02 -6.57
N HIS A 22 -11.91 4.07 -7.21
CA HIS A 22 -12.47 2.77 -7.59
C HIS A 22 -11.87 1.60 -6.81
N VAL A 23 -10.98 1.86 -5.85
CA VAL A 23 -10.25 0.79 -5.15
C VAL A 23 -11.19 -0.13 -4.35
N ALA A 24 -12.28 0.42 -3.80
CA ALA A 24 -13.29 -0.35 -3.09
C ALA A 24 -14.08 -1.26 -4.04
N GLU A 25 -14.44 -0.77 -5.22
CA GLU A 25 -15.15 -1.54 -6.25
C GLU A 25 -14.28 -2.68 -6.78
N ALA A 26 -12.99 -2.42 -7.05
CA ALA A 26 -12.03 -3.44 -7.42
C ALA A 26 -11.89 -4.52 -6.33
N GLY A 27 -11.81 -4.10 -5.06
CA GLY A 27 -11.81 -5.02 -3.92
C GLY A 27 -13.05 -5.91 -3.88
N LYS A 28 -14.24 -5.31 -4.08
CA LYS A 28 -15.51 -6.01 -4.11
C LYS A 28 -15.58 -7.04 -5.23
N LEU A 29 -15.13 -6.68 -6.44
CA LEU A 29 -15.07 -7.61 -7.60
C LEU A 29 -14.13 -8.79 -7.35
N MET A 30 -13.06 -8.60 -6.57
CA MET A 30 -12.15 -9.67 -6.16
C MET A 30 -12.66 -10.48 -4.95
N GLY A 31 -13.85 -10.18 -4.43
CA GLY A 31 -14.39 -10.82 -3.22
C GLY A 31 -13.65 -10.47 -1.93
N ALA A 32 -12.84 -9.40 -1.95
CA ALA A 32 -12.17 -8.91 -0.75
C ALA A 32 -13.16 -8.17 0.14
N ARG A 33 -13.05 -8.38 1.46
CA ARG A 33 -13.84 -7.63 2.44
C ARG A 33 -13.25 -6.25 2.72
N TYR A 34 -11.92 -6.18 2.75
CA TYR A 34 -11.16 -4.96 2.96
C TYR A 34 -10.09 -4.84 1.89
N VAL A 35 -9.76 -3.61 1.52
CA VAL A 35 -8.68 -3.27 0.60
C VAL A 35 -7.60 -2.50 1.35
N LEU A 36 -6.36 -2.95 1.21
CA LEU A 36 -5.18 -2.25 1.70
C LEU A 36 -4.62 -1.38 0.58
N ALA A 37 -4.72 -0.06 0.74
CA ALA A 37 -4.19 0.93 -0.18
C ALA A 37 -2.94 1.59 0.41
N CYS A 38 -1.83 1.55 -0.31
CA CYS A 38 -0.57 2.16 0.10
C CYS A 38 -0.05 3.08 -1.00
N ARG A 39 0.18 4.35 -0.67
CA ARG A 39 0.77 5.35 -1.57
C ARG A 39 2.05 5.89 -0.97
N MET A 40 3.16 5.76 -1.70
CA MET A 40 4.40 6.44 -1.34
C MET A 40 4.29 7.92 -1.71
N THR A 41 4.22 8.80 -0.71
CA THR A 41 4.07 10.25 -0.90
C THR A 41 5.41 10.98 -0.93
N ARG A 42 6.42 10.39 -0.30
CA ARG A 42 7.79 10.90 -0.31
C ARG A 42 8.76 9.75 -0.37
N TYR A 43 9.77 9.86 -1.24
CA TYR A 43 10.85 8.91 -1.32
C TYR A 43 12.12 9.63 -1.76
N ASP A 44 13.15 9.56 -0.94
CA ASP A 44 14.48 10.07 -1.27
C ASP A 44 15.52 9.18 -0.58
N GLU A 45 16.29 8.45 -1.37
CA GLU A 45 17.31 7.51 -0.88
C GLU A 45 18.71 8.11 -0.77
N VAL A 46 18.92 9.37 -1.19
CA VAL A 46 20.24 9.97 -1.33
C VAL A 46 20.47 11.08 -0.31
N LEU A 47 19.69 12.16 -0.41
CA LEU A 47 19.95 13.39 0.35
C LEU A 47 19.37 13.28 1.75
N THR A 48 18.05 13.10 1.82
CA THR A 48 17.33 13.05 3.09
C THR A 48 17.17 11.65 3.64
N ARG A 49 17.33 10.62 2.80
CA ARG A 49 17.23 9.19 3.16
C ARG A 49 15.96 8.91 3.97
N GLN A 50 14.82 9.19 3.36
CA GLN A 50 13.51 9.05 4.00
C GLN A 50 12.47 8.50 3.03
N ALA A 51 11.47 7.85 3.61
CA ALA A 51 10.28 7.39 2.92
C ALA A 51 9.04 7.74 3.74
N GLU A 52 7.99 8.24 3.08
CA GLU A 52 6.67 8.42 3.67
C GLU A 52 5.65 7.65 2.82
N VAL A 53 4.87 6.81 3.49
CA VAL A 53 3.83 5.98 2.88
C VAL A 53 2.51 6.27 3.58
N GLN A 54 1.54 6.78 2.83
CA GLN A 54 0.16 6.83 3.27
C GLN A 54 -0.48 5.46 3.11
N LEU A 55 -1.08 4.99 4.19
CA LEU A 55 -1.76 3.73 4.33
C LEU A 55 -3.25 4.00 4.53
N GLN A 56 -4.11 3.26 3.83
CA GLN A 56 -5.54 3.22 4.09
C GLN A 56 -6.05 1.77 4.09
N VAL A 57 -6.95 1.45 5.02
CA VAL A 57 -7.76 0.23 4.99
C VAL A 57 -9.18 0.64 4.68
N ILE A 58 -9.71 0.13 3.58
CA ILE A 58 -11.00 0.53 3.02
C ILE A 58 -11.93 -0.67 3.05
N ASP A 59 -13.12 -0.49 3.62
CA ASP A 59 -14.21 -1.46 3.54
C ASP A 59 -14.71 -1.55 2.10
N ALA A 60 -14.58 -2.72 1.48
CA ALA A 60 -14.87 -2.88 0.05
C ALA A 60 -16.37 -2.82 -0.28
N GLU A 61 -17.23 -3.12 0.71
CA GLU A 61 -18.69 -3.10 0.52
C GLU A 61 -19.24 -1.68 0.57
N THR A 62 -18.74 -0.88 1.51
CA THR A 62 -19.25 0.47 1.79
C THR A 62 -18.37 1.61 1.26
N GLY A 63 -17.13 1.31 0.87
CA GLY A 63 -16.12 2.31 0.49
C GLY A 63 -15.57 3.12 1.66
N ARG A 64 -15.94 2.81 2.91
CA ARG A 64 -15.50 3.56 4.09
C ARG A 64 -14.05 3.27 4.42
N ILE A 65 -13.28 4.33 4.66
CA ILE A 65 -11.92 4.22 5.21
C ILE A 65 -12.04 3.90 6.72
N GLN A 66 -11.59 2.71 7.11
CA GLN A 66 -11.58 2.23 8.50
C GLN A 66 -10.28 2.60 9.22
N LEU A 67 -9.18 2.74 8.47
CA LEU A 67 -7.89 3.16 8.98
C LEU A 67 -7.24 4.06 7.94
N ALA A 68 -6.67 5.19 8.38
CA ALA A 68 -5.78 6.02 7.56
C ALA A 68 -4.59 6.46 8.42
N GLU A 69 -3.38 6.19 7.95
CA GLU A 69 -2.16 6.50 8.68
C GLU A 69 -1.02 6.87 7.73
N THR A 70 -0.06 7.67 8.18
CA THR A 70 1.17 7.93 7.45
C THR A 70 2.33 7.25 8.16
N ILE A 71 2.92 6.26 7.52
CA ILE A 71 4.14 5.59 7.96
C ILE A 71 5.33 6.38 7.44
N ARG A 72 6.24 6.74 8.33
CA ARG A 72 7.48 7.45 7.99
C ARG A 72 8.67 6.60 8.37
N VAL A 73 9.70 6.61 7.53
CA VAL A 73 11.02 6.04 7.82
C VAL A 73 12.04 7.14 7.56
N THR A 74 12.92 7.36 8.52
CA THR A 74 13.92 8.43 8.48
C THR A 74 15.34 7.87 8.52
N ARG A 75 16.31 8.70 8.11
CA ARG A 75 17.73 8.34 8.07
C ARG A 75 18.30 7.79 9.38
N HIS A 76 17.71 8.15 10.52
CA HIS A 76 18.19 7.77 11.85
C HIS A 76 17.95 6.30 12.18
N GLU A 77 17.09 5.65 11.41
CA GLU A 77 16.68 4.26 11.58
C GLU A 77 17.42 3.32 10.62
N LEU A 78 18.29 3.89 9.77
CA LEU A 78 19.01 3.17 8.74
C LEU A 78 20.39 2.75 9.25
N ASP A 79 20.70 1.49 9.03
CA ASP A 79 22.03 0.94 9.25
C ASP A 79 22.93 1.13 8.03
N LYS A 80 24.20 0.79 8.19
CA LYS A 80 25.14 0.73 7.07
C LYS A 80 24.67 -0.31 6.05
N GLY A 81 24.55 0.09 4.79
CA GLY A 81 24.19 -0.82 3.71
C GLY A 81 23.32 -0.15 2.65
N ASN A 82 22.47 -0.94 2.01
CA ASN A 82 21.60 -0.48 0.93
C ASN A 82 20.43 0.36 1.50
N THR A 83 20.54 1.69 1.39
CA THR A 83 19.50 2.63 1.84
C THR A 83 18.13 2.35 1.24
N ARG A 84 18.07 2.09 -0.08
CA ARG A 84 16.81 1.83 -0.79
C ARG A 84 16.08 0.63 -0.22
N ALA A 85 16.78 -0.49 -0.08
CA ALA A 85 16.20 -1.72 0.45
C ALA A 85 15.69 -1.52 1.88
N GLN A 86 16.47 -0.83 2.72
CA GLN A 86 16.10 -0.58 4.11
C GLN A 86 14.89 0.35 4.25
N LEU A 87 14.80 1.43 3.47
CA LEU A 87 13.66 2.35 3.51
C LEU A 87 12.34 1.61 3.19
N VAL A 88 12.36 0.76 2.17
CA VAL A 88 11.18 -0.02 1.76
C VAL A 88 10.85 -1.10 2.79
N ASP A 89 11.86 -1.85 3.25
CA ASP A 89 11.68 -2.94 4.22
C ASP A 89 11.13 -2.44 5.57
N LEU A 90 11.68 -1.35 6.11
CA LEU A 90 11.20 -0.75 7.36
C LEU A 90 9.77 -0.23 7.22
N ALA A 91 9.44 0.42 6.11
CA ALA A 91 8.08 0.90 5.85
C ALA A 91 7.11 -0.28 5.76
N ALA A 92 7.46 -1.34 5.01
CA ALA A 92 6.65 -2.54 4.86
C ALA A 92 6.43 -3.27 6.20
N LYS A 93 7.47 -3.42 7.02
CA LYS A 93 7.37 -4.03 8.37
C LYS A 93 6.43 -3.25 9.28
N ARG A 94 6.48 -1.91 9.26
CA ARG A 94 5.58 -1.06 10.04
C ARG A 94 4.14 -1.17 9.58
N ILE A 95 3.90 -1.17 8.27
CA ILE A 95 2.57 -1.39 7.70
C ILE A 95 2.05 -2.77 8.12
N ALA A 96 2.85 -3.82 7.97
CA ALA A 96 2.47 -5.18 8.35
C ALA A 96 2.12 -5.27 9.85
N ALA A 97 2.95 -4.69 10.73
CA ALA A 97 2.66 -4.64 12.17
C ALA A 97 1.36 -3.88 12.47
N ARG A 98 1.11 -2.76 11.77
CA ARG A 98 -0.10 -1.97 11.94
C ARG A 98 -1.36 -2.72 11.53
N ILE A 99 -1.29 -3.46 10.43
CA ILE A 99 -2.39 -4.27 9.90
C ILE A 99 -2.61 -5.54 10.70
N ALA A 100 -1.55 -6.17 11.24
CA ALA A 100 -1.67 -7.35 12.09
C ALA A 100 -2.52 -7.08 13.35
N GLY A 101 -2.48 -5.85 13.87
CA GLY A 101 -3.31 -5.41 15.00
C GLY A 101 -4.62 -4.72 14.61
N PHE A 102 -5.01 -4.73 13.34
CA PHE A 102 -6.25 -4.08 12.90
C PHE A 102 -7.46 -4.94 13.27
N ASP A 103 -8.34 -4.37 14.10
CA ASP A 103 -9.68 -4.88 14.38
C ASP A 103 -10.71 -3.82 13.97
N PRO A 104 -11.55 -4.07 12.95
CA PRO A 104 -12.57 -3.12 12.49
C PRO A 104 -13.70 -2.88 13.50
N TYR A 105 -13.75 -3.63 14.61
CA TYR A 105 -14.78 -3.53 15.64
C TYR A 105 -14.25 -3.12 17.03
N ALA A 106 -12.93 -2.94 17.16
CA ALA A 106 -12.35 -2.43 18.39
C ALA A 106 -12.84 -0.99 18.62
N LYS A 107 -13.61 -0.78 19.69
CA LYS A 107 -14.09 0.52 20.14
C LYS A 107 -13.06 1.24 20.99
#